data_AF-A0A318HVZ4-F1
#
_entry.id   AF-A0A318HVZ4-F1
#
_cell.length_a   1.000
_cell.length_b   1.000
_cell.length_c   1.000
_cell.angle_alpha   90.00
_cell.angle_beta   90.00
_cell.angle_gamma   90.00
#
_symmetry.space_group_name_H-M   'P 1'
#
loop_
_entity.id
_entity.type
_entity.pdbx_description
1 polymer ?
#
loop_
_entity_poly.entity_id
_entity_poly.type
_entity_poly.pdbx_seq_one_letter_code
_entity_poly.pdbx_strand_id
1 'polypeptide(L)' 'MLLARLAVDKNNKGQGLGEYLLMHALDTVVAASEAVGVQCVIVDAINENAARFYAKYGFAHITQQPLRLFLPVATIKQA' A
#
# COMPACT_ATOMS: atom_id res chain seq x y z
N MET A 1 -9.54 -3.00 -2.54
CA MET A 1 -9.55 -1.54 -2.75
C MET A 1 -8.23 -1.13 -3.39
N LEU A 2 -8.23 -0.22 -4.37
CA LEU A 2 -7.01 0.24 -5.06
C LEU A 2 -6.48 1.52 -4.40
N LEU A 3 -5.24 1.51 -3.94
CA LEU A 3 -4.52 2.74 -3.57
C LEU A 3 -3.91 3.32 -4.87
N ALA A 4 -4.68 4.20 -5.50
CA ALA A 4 -4.37 4.68 -6.85
C ALA A 4 -3.09 5.54 -6.90
N ARG A 5 -2.85 6.39 -5.89
CA ARG A 5 -1.69 7.28 -5.89
C ARG A 5 -1.21 7.57 -4.46
N LEU A 6 0.09 7.45 -4.27
CA LEU A 6 0.81 7.88 -3.09
C LEU A 6 2.06 8.64 -3.54
N ALA A 7 2.22 9.87 -3.05
CA ALA A 7 3.36 10.70 -3.41
C ALA A 7 3.73 11.61 -2.24
N VAL A 8 5.02 11.94 -2.15
CA VAL A 8 5.56 12.94 -1.23
C VAL A 8 6.29 13.99 -2.07
N ASP A 9 6.21 15.24 -1.64
CA ASP A 9 6.97 16.32 -2.25
C ASP A 9 8.48 16.02 -2.28
N LYS A 10 9.17 16.48 -3.34
CA LYS A 10 10.59 16.18 -3.56
C LYS A 10 11.48 16.68 -2.42
N ASN A 11 11.18 17.85 -1.86
CA ASN A 11 11.97 18.45 -0.78
C ASN A 11 11.75 17.75 0.57
N ASN A 12 10.72 16.89 0.63
CA ASN A 12 10.31 16.19 1.85
C ASN A 12 10.55 14.67 1.77
N LYS A 13 11.26 14.20 0.74
CA LYS A 13 11.65 12.79 0.61
C LYS A 13 12.67 12.39 1.68
N GLY A 14 12.63 11.12 2.09
CA GLY A 14 13.56 10.55 3.06
C GLY A 14 13.23 10.85 4.53
N GLN A 15 12.15 11.59 4.80
CA GLN A 15 11.73 11.98 6.15
C GLN A 15 10.63 11.09 6.75
N GLY A 16 10.36 9.92 6.16
CA GLY A 16 9.32 8.99 6.64
C GLY A 16 7.88 9.35 6.27
N LEU A 17 7.61 10.50 5.63
CA LEU A 17 6.24 10.92 5.29
C LEU A 17 5.48 9.93 4.39
N GLY A 18 6.19 9.24 3.48
CA GLY A 18 5.56 8.25 2.60
C GLY A 18 5.05 7.03 3.37
N GLU A 19 5.77 6.64 4.42
CA GLU A 19 5.36 5.58 5.33
C GLU A 19 4.16 6.01 6.16
N TYR A 20 4.22 7.21 6.74
CA TYR A 20 3.12 7.76 7.53
C TYR A 20 1.81 7.82 6.72
N LEU A 21 1.88 8.32 5.48
CA LEU A 21 0.72 8.36 4.59
C LEU A 21 0.24 6.96 4.19
N LEU A 22 1.15 6.01 3.97
CA LEU A 22 0.78 4.62 3.69
C LEU A 22 0.04 3.99 4.87
N MET A 23 0.55 4.12 6.10
CA MET A 23 -0.10 3.58 7.30
C MET A 23 -1.51 4.16 7.48
N HIS A 24 -1.65 5.48 7.36
CA HIS A 24 -2.96 6.12 7.41
C HIS A 24 -3.94 5.59 6.35
N ALA A 25 -3.45 5.33 5.13
CA ALA A 25 -4.27 4.73 4.08
C ALA A 25 -4.68 3.28 4.40
N LEU A 26 -3.78 2.49 4.99
CA LEU A 26 -4.08 1.10 5.41
C LEU A 26 -5.12 1.08 6.54
N ASP A 27 -5.00 1.95 7.54
CA ASP A 27 -6.00 2.10 8.61
C ASP A 27 -7.38 2.46 8.06
N THR A 28 -7.40 3.39 7.09
CA THR A 28 -8.64 3.80 6.40
C THR A 28 -9.28 2.61 5.67
N VAL A 29 -8.48 1.75 5.04
CA VAL A 29 -8.99 0.54 4.38
C VAL A 29 -9.52 -0.46 5.40
N VAL A 30 -8.85 -0.63 6.54
CA VAL A 30 -9.32 -1.52 7.61
C VAL A 30 -10.68 -1.07 8.11
N ALA A 31 -10.85 0.21 8.43
CA ALA A 31 -12.14 0.77 8.84
C ALA A 31 -13.22 0.58 7.76
N ALA A 32 -12.89 0.86 6.50
CA ALA A 32 -13.83 0.66 5.38
C ALA A 32 -14.19 -0.83 5.19
N SER A 33 -13.27 -1.76 5.47
CA SER A 33 -13.49 -3.19 5.30
C SER A 33 -14.64 -3.74 6.14
N GLU A 34 -14.93 -3.11 7.28
CA GLU A 34 -16.01 -3.50 8.21
C GLU A 34 -17.39 -3.15 7.65
N ALA A 35 -17.48 -2.11 6.82
CA ALA A 35 -18.74 -1.65 6.24
C ALA A 35 -19.04 -2.30 4.87
N VAL A 36 -18.03 -2.47 4.01
CA VAL A 36 -18.23 -2.82 2.59
C VAL A 36 -17.47 -4.06 2.11
N GLY A 37 -16.89 -4.86 3.02
CA GLY A 37 -16.32 -6.17 2.69
C GLY A 37 -15.04 -6.09 1.83
N VAL A 38 -14.04 -5.31 2.25
CA VAL A 38 -12.75 -5.22 1.54
C VAL A 38 -11.81 -6.34 1.97
N GLN A 39 -11.30 -7.13 1.02
CA GLN A 39 -10.40 -8.25 1.31
C GLN A 39 -8.91 -7.92 1.20
N CYS A 40 -8.53 -6.98 0.32
CA CYS A 40 -7.14 -6.58 0.13
C CYS A 40 -7.00 -5.14 -0.37
N VAL A 41 -5.82 -4.58 -0.17
CA VAL A 41 -5.33 -3.36 -0.83
C VAL A 41 -4.51 -3.78 -2.05
N ILE A 42 -4.72 -3.13 -3.18
CA ILE A 42 -3.93 -3.30 -4.40
C ILE A 42 -3.21 -1.98 -4.69
N VAL A 43 -1.99 -2.05 -5.20
CA VAL A 43 -1.21 -0.92 -5.70
C VAL A 43 -0.67 -1.23 -7.09
N ASP A 44 -0.68 -0.21 -7.95
CA ASP A 44 0.04 -0.20 -9.22
C ASP A 44 1.27 0.70 -9.06
N ALA A 45 2.42 0.09 -8.83
CA ALA A 45 3.69 0.80 -8.66
C ALA A 45 4.16 1.39 -10.00
N ILE A 46 4.52 2.67 -9.99
CA ILE A 46 4.98 3.36 -11.21
C ILE A 46 6.35 2.85 -11.72
N ASN A 47 7.14 2.23 -10.85
CA ASN A 47 8.44 1.63 -11.18
C ASN A 47 8.89 0.67 -10.08
N GLU A 48 10.01 -0.01 -10.29
CA GLU A 48 10.56 -0.97 -9.34
C GLU A 48 10.95 -0.35 -7.99
N ASN A 49 11.38 0.92 -7.96
CA ASN A 49 11.69 1.59 -6.69
C ASN A 49 10.43 1.73 -5.83
N ALA A 50 9.29 2.06 -6.45
CA ALA A 50 8.00 2.11 -5.78
C ALA A 50 7.52 0.70 -5.39
N ALA A 51 7.71 -0.30 -6.24
CA ALA A 51 7.38 -1.69 -5.90
C ALA A 51 8.18 -2.17 -4.67
N ARG A 52 9.48 -1.89 -4.63
CA ARG A 52 10.33 -2.19 -3.47
C ARG A 52 9.96 -1.39 -2.23
N PHE A 53 9.44 -0.17 -2.38
CA PHE A 53 8.89 0.58 -1.25
C PHE A 53 7.68 -0.15 -0.64
N TYR A 54 6.69 -0.53 -1.44
CA TYR A 54 5.50 -1.25 -0.94
C TYR A 54 5.85 -2.63 -0.37
N ALA A 55 6.75 -3.37 -1.02
CA ALA A 55 7.16 -4.70 -0.58
C ALA A 55 7.74 -4.73 0.86
N LYS A 56 8.36 -3.63 1.32
CA LYS A 56 8.84 -3.50 2.70
C LYS A 56 7.73 -3.59 3.74
N TYR A 57 6.50 -3.28 3.37
CA TYR A 57 5.32 -3.26 4.25
C TYR A 57 4.43 -4.49 4.04
N GLY A 58 4.99 -5.58 3.52
CA GLY A 58 4.29 -6.86 3.37
C GLY A 58 3.45 -7.00 2.10
N PHE A 59 3.47 -6.01 1.20
CA PHE A 59 2.82 -6.15 -0.11
C PHE A 59 3.52 -7.23 -0.93
N ALA A 60 2.74 -8.18 -1.45
CA ALA A 60 3.22 -9.25 -2.30
C ALA A 60 2.97 -8.93 -3.77
N HIS A 61 3.88 -9.33 -4.65
CA HIS A 61 3.71 -9.19 -6.10
C HIS A 61 2.59 -10.09 -6.61
N ILE A 62 1.79 -9.58 -7.55
CA ILE A 62 0.88 -10.42 -8.33
C ILE A 62 1.69 -11.16 -9.39
N THR A 63 1.48 -12.48 -9.49
CA THR A 63 2.13 -13.34 -10.48
C THR A 63 1.99 -12.75 -11.88
N GLN A 64 3.09 -12.69 -12.63
CA GLN A 64 3.17 -12.13 -13.99
C GLN A 64 2.93 -10.61 -14.10
N GLN A 65 2.72 -9.89 -12.99
CA GLN A 65 2.56 -8.43 -12.96
C GLN A 65 3.51 -7.81 -11.91
N PRO A 66 4.82 -7.67 -12.20
CA PRO A 66 5.83 -7.31 -11.20
C PRO A 66 5.61 -5.93 -10.57
N LEU A 67 4.93 -5.01 -11.26
CA LEU A 67 4.60 -3.68 -10.75
C LEU A 67 3.23 -3.61 -10.06
N ARG A 68 2.44 -4.69 -10.06
CA ARG A 68 1.19 -4.76 -9.31
C ARG A 68 1.40 -5.58 -8.06
N LEU A 69 1.07 -5.00 -6.92
CA LEU A 69 1.21 -5.66 -5.62
C LEU A 69 -0.11 -5.62 -4.87
N PHE A 70 -0.28 -6.55 -3.94
CA PHE A 70 -1.45 -6.62 -3.07
C PHE A 70 -1.05 -6.90 -1.62
N LEU A 71 -1.88 -6.43 -0.69
CA LEU A 71 -1.75 -6.69 0.74
C LEU A 71 -3.13 -7.08 1.29
N PRO A 72 -3.31 -8.31 1.81
CA PRO A 72 -4.56 -8.73 2.42
C PRO A 72 -4.91 -7.88 3.64
N VAL A 73 -6.18 -7.52 3.81
CA VAL A 73 -6.66 -6.79 5.00
C VAL A 73 -6.44 -7.61 6.27
N ALA A 74 -6.53 -8.93 6.18
CA ALA A 74 -6.19 -9.82 7.29
C ALA A 74 -4.74 -9.64 7.77
N THR A 75 -3.80 -9.39 6.87
CA THR A 75 -2.40 -9.11 7.22
C THR A 75 -2.26 -7.74 7.89
N ILE A 76 -2.99 -6.72 7.41
CA ILE A 76 -2.98 -5.38 8.01
C ILE A 76 -3.49 -5.42 9.46
N LYS A 77 -4.56 -6.19 9.73
CA LYS A 77 -5.16 -6.33 11.07
C LYS A 77 -4.29 -7.09 12.10
N GLN A 78 -3.23 -7.77 11.65
CA GLN A 78 -2.34 -8.57 12.50
C GLN A 78 -1.04 -7.85 12.87
N ALA A 79 -0.75 -6.72 12.23
CA ALA A 79 0.41 -5.88 12.50
C ALA A 79 0.16 -4.99 13.73
#